data_AF-U6LQ75-F1
#
_entry.id   AF-U6LQ75-F1
#
_cell.length_a   1.000
_cell.length_b   1.000
_cell.length_c   1.000
_cell.angle_alpha   90.00
_cell.angle_beta   90.00
_cell.angle_gamma   90.00
#
_symmetry.space_group_name_H-M   'P 1'
#
loop_
_entity.id
_entity.type
_entity.pdbx_description
1 polymer ?
#
loop_
_entity_poly.entity_id
_entity_poly.type
_entity_poly.pdbx_seq_one_letter_code
_entity_poly.pdbx_strand_id
1 'polypeptide(L)'
;MAGFKFLSLATAAAFLLGKQAQAQSLPGADAGAANTATQVNCLAEMNEARSLAGLPELKLGDDEKSLLPITTKGTSRSETEQPNTNYLKQVCDDMKGGKVTVQKITPDGIYAYAVQDKYDCQAAVDYWKKAFTNFNGLPPAYDSTATPYTSAQNISFISLFNPKENPKVDCAHFTCPPATGDGGNGRSGEEKELKALLCITTPQALTAGQPPYTQDQWNKINTAINSGSAAIPTLFAVGAAAVAALFL
;
A
#
# COMPACT_ATOMS: atom_id res chain seq x y z
N MET A 1 -15.28 -57.91 -15.94
CA MET A 1 -13.99 -57.21 -15.81
C MET A 1 -14.20 -55.78 -16.29
N ALA A 2 -14.31 -54.83 -15.36
CA ALA A 2 -14.60 -53.44 -15.62
C ALA A 2 -13.28 -52.67 -15.82
N GLY A 3 -13.10 -52.04 -16.98
CA GLY A 3 -11.94 -51.19 -17.29
C GLY A 3 -12.31 -49.72 -17.10
N PHE A 4 -11.69 -49.10 -16.10
CA PHE A 4 -11.83 -47.68 -15.74
C PHE A 4 -11.27 -46.76 -16.84
N LYS A 5 -12.06 -45.78 -17.27
CA LYS A 5 -11.60 -44.66 -18.11
C LYS A 5 -10.97 -43.59 -17.22
N PHE A 6 -9.69 -43.29 -17.43
CA PHE A 6 -9.00 -42.17 -16.81
C PHE A 6 -9.41 -40.86 -17.52
N LEU A 7 -10.20 -40.03 -16.84
CA LEU A 7 -10.41 -38.63 -17.22
C LEU A 7 -9.26 -37.81 -16.63
N SER A 8 -8.40 -37.29 -17.51
CA SER A 8 -7.32 -36.38 -17.15
C SER A 8 -7.91 -35.00 -16.82
N LEU A 9 -8.01 -34.67 -15.54
CA LEU A 9 -8.31 -33.32 -15.05
C LEU A 9 -7.01 -32.49 -15.06
N ALA A 10 -6.81 -31.71 -16.11
CA ALA A 10 -5.80 -30.66 -16.11
C ALA A 10 -6.33 -29.46 -15.31
N THR A 11 -6.03 -29.43 -14.01
CA THR A 11 -6.29 -28.26 -13.16
C THR A 11 -5.29 -27.17 -13.55
N ALA A 12 -5.73 -26.16 -14.29
CA ALA A 12 -4.96 -24.96 -14.53
C ALA A 12 -4.86 -24.17 -13.21
N ALA A 13 -3.77 -24.37 -12.47
CA ALA A 13 -3.39 -23.48 -11.39
C ALA A 13 -2.88 -22.18 -12.02
N ALA A 14 -3.70 -21.13 -12.01
CA ALA A 14 -3.24 -19.78 -12.24
C ALA A 14 -2.30 -19.41 -11.09
N PHE A 15 -0.99 -19.58 -11.29
CA PHE A 15 0.02 -19.07 -10.37
C PHE A 15 -0.04 -17.54 -10.39
N LEU A 16 -0.72 -16.96 -9.39
CA LEU A 16 -0.45 -15.59 -8.95
C LEU A 16 1.00 -15.58 -8.46
N LEU A 17 1.94 -15.21 -9.32
CA LEU A 17 3.35 -14.98 -8.98
C LEU A 17 3.46 -13.69 -8.15
N GLY A 18 2.91 -13.71 -6.94
CA GLY A 18 3.18 -12.67 -5.95
C GLY A 18 4.62 -12.82 -5.46
N LYS A 19 5.39 -11.73 -5.46
CA LYS A 19 6.72 -11.72 -4.85
C LYS A 19 6.58 -11.86 -3.34
N GLN A 20 7.09 -12.97 -2.79
CA GLN A 20 7.18 -13.22 -1.36
C GLN A 20 8.63 -13.12 -0.90
N ALA A 21 8.88 -12.34 0.15
CA ALA A 21 10.18 -12.17 0.78
C ALA A 21 10.13 -12.63 2.24
N GLN A 22 11.05 -13.49 2.64
CA GLN A 22 11.19 -13.99 4.00
C GLN A 22 12.64 -13.89 4.44
N ALA A 23 12.98 -12.99 5.37
CA ALA A 23 14.33 -12.97 5.94
C ALA A 23 14.67 -14.37 6.50
N GLN A 24 15.87 -14.90 6.23
CA GLN A 24 16.30 -16.13 6.90
C GLN A 24 16.78 -15.78 8.31
N SER A 25 16.49 -16.64 9.29
CA SER A 25 17.12 -16.58 10.61
C SER A 25 18.62 -16.85 10.48
N LEU A 26 19.45 -16.05 11.16
CA LEU A 26 20.90 -16.28 11.23
C LEU A 26 21.19 -17.70 11.76
N PRO A 27 22.17 -18.43 11.21
CA PRO A 27 22.59 -19.72 11.78
C PRO A 27 23.06 -19.53 13.22
N GLY A 28 22.40 -20.19 14.18
CA GLY A 28 22.77 -20.16 15.61
C GLY A 28 21.97 -19.21 16.49
N ALA A 29 21.00 -18.46 15.95
CA ALA A 29 19.95 -17.83 16.76
C ALA A 29 18.84 -18.85 17.03
N ASP A 30 18.26 -18.85 18.24
CA ASP A 30 17.01 -19.57 18.51
C ASP A 30 16.01 -19.25 17.38
N ALA A 31 15.23 -20.26 16.96
CA ALA A 31 14.29 -20.19 15.84
C ALA A 31 13.13 -19.21 16.12
N GLY A 32 13.43 -17.92 16.24
CA GLY A 32 12.46 -16.85 16.17
C GLY A 32 11.88 -16.80 14.76
N ALA A 33 10.56 -16.59 14.67
CA ALA A 33 9.93 -16.36 13.39
C ALA A 33 10.57 -15.12 12.72
N ALA A 34 10.80 -15.22 11.41
CA ALA A 34 11.47 -14.16 10.68
C ALA A 34 10.50 -13.10 10.16
N ASN A 35 11.00 -11.86 9.96
CA ASN A 35 10.25 -10.81 9.29
C ASN A 35 9.95 -11.23 7.84
N THR A 36 8.68 -11.10 7.44
CA THR A 36 8.23 -11.43 6.08
C THR A 36 7.50 -10.26 5.45
N ALA A 37 7.60 -10.15 4.13
CA ALA A 37 6.77 -9.26 3.33
C ALA A 37 6.26 -9.98 2.07
N THR A 38 4.98 -9.82 1.75
CA THR A 38 4.39 -10.38 0.52
C THR A 38 3.71 -9.28 -0.26
N GLN A 39 4.10 -9.10 -1.53
CA GLN A 39 3.48 -8.11 -2.40
C GLN A 39 1.99 -8.40 -2.60
N VAL A 40 1.17 -7.36 -2.58
CA VAL A 40 -0.29 -7.43 -2.78
C VAL A 40 -0.73 -6.32 -3.74
N ASN A 41 -1.82 -6.56 -4.46
CA ASN A 41 -2.44 -5.57 -5.32
C ASN A 41 -3.70 -5.00 -4.63
N CYS A 42 -3.64 -3.76 -4.17
CA CYS A 42 -4.78 -3.01 -3.61
C CYS A 42 -5.34 -1.94 -4.56
N LEU A 43 -5.05 -2.05 -5.87
CA LEU A 43 -5.42 -1.01 -6.83
C LEU A 43 -6.93 -0.77 -6.90
N ALA A 44 -7.73 -1.83 -6.85
CA ALA A 44 -9.18 -1.72 -7.02
C ALA A 44 -9.78 -0.82 -5.94
N GLU A 45 -9.50 -1.13 -4.67
CA GLU A 45 -10.01 -0.42 -3.50
C GLU A 45 -9.45 1.01 -3.43
N MET A 46 -8.16 1.18 -3.73
CA MET A 46 -7.53 2.50 -3.72
C MET A 46 -8.07 3.39 -4.85
N ASN A 47 -8.25 2.86 -6.06
CA ASN A 47 -8.75 3.63 -7.21
C ASN A 47 -10.24 3.92 -7.10
N GLU A 48 -11.04 3.06 -6.46
CA GLU A 48 -12.42 3.38 -6.14
C GLU A 48 -12.50 4.70 -5.34
N ALA A 49 -11.73 4.84 -4.26
CA ALA A 49 -11.68 6.08 -3.49
C ALA A 49 -11.19 7.29 -4.29
N ARG A 50 -10.16 7.10 -5.13
CA ARG A 50 -9.56 8.20 -5.92
C ARG A 50 -10.43 8.68 -7.06
N SER A 51 -11.15 7.77 -7.73
CA SER A 51 -12.03 8.07 -8.85
C SER A 51 -13.17 9.01 -8.43
N LEU A 52 -13.70 8.81 -7.21
CA LEU A 52 -14.71 9.68 -6.61
C LEU A 52 -14.19 11.12 -6.39
N ALA A 53 -12.90 11.27 -6.13
CA ALA A 53 -12.24 12.57 -5.99
C ALA A 53 -11.76 13.15 -7.34
N GLY A 54 -12.05 12.49 -8.46
CA GLY A 54 -11.59 12.90 -9.79
C GLY A 54 -10.07 13.00 -9.90
N LEU A 55 -9.35 12.19 -9.12
CA LEU A 55 -7.89 12.08 -9.21
C LEU A 55 -7.50 11.02 -10.25
N PRO A 56 -6.32 11.14 -10.87
CA PRO A 56 -5.80 10.09 -11.75
C PRO A 56 -5.73 8.74 -11.02
N GLU A 57 -6.05 7.67 -11.71
CA GLU A 57 -5.90 6.32 -11.16
C GLU A 57 -4.43 5.99 -10.88
N LEU A 58 -4.19 5.26 -9.79
CA LEU A 58 -2.92 4.61 -9.52
C LEU A 58 -2.68 3.49 -10.52
N LYS A 59 -1.42 3.33 -10.91
CA LYS A 59 -0.91 2.18 -11.66
C LYS A 59 -0.01 1.33 -10.76
N LEU A 60 0.22 0.07 -11.10
CA LEU A 60 1.23 -0.72 -10.39
C LEU A 60 2.62 -0.13 -10.59
N GLY A 61 3.43 -0.16 -9.53
CA GLY A 61 4.88 0.00 -9.65
C GLY A 61 5.45 -1.08 -10.56
N ASP A 62 6.37 -0.68 -11.43
CA ASP A 62 6.99 -1.55 -12.44
C ASP A 62 8.51 -1.30 -12.55
N ASP A 63 9.05 -0.43 -11.70
CA ASP A 63 10.45 -0.05 -11.66
C ASP A 63 10.97 0.07 -10.21
N GLU A 64 12.29 0.07 -10.03
CA GLU A 64 12.93 0.17 -8.70
C GLU A 64 12.61 1.50 -7.99
N LYS A 65 12.09 2.50 -8.70
CA LYS A 65 11.66 3.80 -8.15
C LYS A 65 10.18 3.81 -7.76
N SER A 66 9.47 2.71 -7.90
CA SER A 66 8.05 2.59 -7.57
C SER A 66 7.69 1.30 -6.82
N LEU A 67 8.65 0.38 -6.65
CA LEU A 67 8.50 -0.86 -5.92
C LEU A 67 9.11 -0.78 -4.51
N LEU A 68 8.41 -1.32 -3.52
CA LEU A 68 8.95 -1.56 -2.18
C LEU A 68 10.14 -2.53 -2.30
N PRO A 69 11.30 -2.22 -1.69
CA PRO A 69 12.49 -3.05 -1.82
C PRO A 69 12.44 -4.28 -0.89
N ILE A 70 11.36 -5.07 -0.96
CA ILE A 70 11.17 -6.29 -0.14
C ILE A 70 12.14 -7.40 -0.53
N THR A 71 12.66 -7.36 -1.76
CA THR A 71 13.70 -8.26 -2.28
C THR A 71 14.88 -7.46 -2.84
N THR A 72 16.06 -8.07 -2.86
CA THR A 72 17.25 -7.61 -3.59
C THR A 72 17.71 -8.67 -4.58
N LYS A 73 18.38 -8.25 -5.67
CA LYS A 73 19.06 -9.20 -6.54
C LYS A 73 20.28 -9.76 -5.81
N GLY A 74 20.43 -11.08 -5.78
CA GLY A 74 21.59 -11.73 -5.17
C GLY A 74 22.91 -11.32 -5.83
N THR A 75 24.02 -11.41 -5.10
CA THR A 75 25.38 -11.10 -5.60
C THR A 75 25.99 -12.21 -6.47
N SER A 76 25.27 -13.31 -6.69
CA SER A 76 25.73 -14.49 -7.45
C SER A 76 25.27 -14.45 -8.91
N ARG A 77 25.97 -15.19 -9.78
CA ARG A 77 25.66 -15.36 -11.22
C ARG A 77 24.23 -15.85 -11.51
N SER A 78 23.52 -16.34 -10.50
CA SER A 78 22.10 -16.65 -10.56
C SER A 78 21.34 -15.45 -10.00
N GLU A 79 20.67 -14.68 -10.85
CA GLU A 79 19.85 -13.49 -10.54
C GLU A 79 18.62 -13.79 -9.66
N THR A 80 18.68 -14.80 -8.80
CA THR A 80 17.59 -15.18 -7.92
C THR A 80 17.37 -14.07 -6.89
N GLU A 81 16.17 -13.49 -6.89
CA GLU A 81 15.76 -12.51 -5.90
C GLU A 81 15.85 -13.12 -4.49
N GLN A 82 16.50 -12.40 -3.58
CA GLN A 82 16.60 -12.74 -2.17
C GLN A 82 15.84 -11.73 -1.34
N PRO A 83 15.32 -12.12 -0.17
CA PRO A 83 14.71 -11.18 0.78
C PRO A 83 15.67 -10.05 1.15
N ASN A 84 15.18 -8.82 1.17
CA ASN A 84 15.94 -7.67 1.65
C ASN A 84 15.89 -7.60 3.19
N THR A 85 16.66 -8.44 3.87
CA THR A 85 16.59 -8.58 5.34
C THR A 85 16.77 -7.25 6.09
N ASN A 86 17.64 -6.35 5.60
CA ASN A 86 17.86 -5.04 6.23
C ASN A 86 16.60 -4.16 6.15
N TYR A 87 15.97 -4.12 4.97
CA TYR A 87 14.73 -3.36 4.78
C TYR A 87 13.58 -3.95 5.61
N LEU A 88 13.39 -5.28 5.57
CA LEU A 88 12.34 -5.94 6.35
C LEU A 88 12.50 -5.70 7.86
N LYS A 89 13.74 -5.76 8.37
CA LYS A 89 14.04 -5.46 9.78
C LYS A 89 13.73 -4.01 10.12
N GLN A 90 14.20 -3.05 9.32
CA GLN A 90 13.98 -1.63 9.56
C GLN A 90 12.48 -1.30 9.60
N VAL A 91 11.71 -1.77 8.62
CA VAL A 91 10.26 -1.54 8.58
C VAL A 91 9.57 -2.14 9.80
N CYS A 92 9.91 -3.37 10.20
CA CYS A 92 9.32 -3.99 11.38
C CYS A 92 9.67 -3.26 12.69
N ASP A 93 10.92 -2.80 12.85
CA ASP A 93 11.34 -2.03 14.02
C ASP A 93 10.58 -0.70 14.10
N ASP A 94 10.42 0.00 12.97
CA ASP A 94 9.66 1.25 12.88
C ASP A 94 8.18 1.03 13.25
N MET A 95 7.54 0.02 12.64
CA MET A 95 6.13 -0.33 12.90
C MET A 95 5.87 -0.66 14.37
N LYS A 96 6.75 -1.44 15.01
CA LYS A 96 6.68 -1.75 16.44
C LYS A 96 6.91 -0.53 17.32
N GLY A 97 7.79 0.38 16.90
CA GLY A 97 8.03 1.65 17.58
C GLY A 97 6.89 2.67 17.44
N GLY A 98 5.79 2.32 16.74
CA GLY A 98 4.69 3.23 16.43
C GLY A 98 5.10 4.35 15.48
N LYS A 99 6.21 4.18 14.77
CA LYS A 99 6.74 5.15 13.80
C LYS A 99 6.49 4.60 12.41
N VAL A 100 6.00 5.45 11.51
CA VAL A 100 6.03 5.18 10.07
C VAL A 100 6.86 6.25 9.38
N THR A 101 7.88 6.74 10.09
CA THR A 101 8.95 7.48 9.43
C THR A 101 9.90 6.43 8.87
N VAL A 102 9.53 5.86 7.73
CA VAL A 102 10.43 5.07 6.90
C VAL A 102 11.46 6.06 6.34
N GLN A 103 12.40 6.49 7.20
CA GLN A 103 13.36 7.52 6.86
C GLN A 103 14.28 6.96 5.77
N LYS A 104 14.33 7.67 4.63
CA LYS A 104 15.29 7.44 3.53
C LYS A 104 15.32 6.01 3.00
N ILE A 105 14.16 5.42 2.73
CA ILE A 105 14.14 4.23 1.90
C ILE A 105 13.64 4.62 0.52
N THR A 106 14.49 4.41 -0.48
CA THR A 106 14.08 4.38 -1.88
C THR A 106 12.99 3.30 -2.03
N PRO A 107 11.83 3.59 -2.65
CA PRO A 107 11.59 4.71 -3.55
C PRO A 107 11.13 6.05 -2.93
N ASP A 108 11.30 7.14 -3.69
CA ASP A 108 10.87 8.49 -3.31
C ASP A 108 9.33 8.61 -3.48
N GLY A 109 8.62 8.35 -2.39
CA GLY A 109 7.17 8.34 -2.34
C GLY A 109 6.62 8.63 -0.95
N ILE A 110 5.30 8.53 -0.84
CA ILE A 110 4.58 8.62 0.43
C ILE A 110 4.13 7.23 0.83
N TYR A 111 4.37 6.86 2.07
CA TYR A 111 3.99 5.56 2.62
C TYR A 111 2.61 5.64 3.28
N ALA A 112 1.73 4.72 2.92
CA ALA A 112 0.47 4.44 3.60
C ALA A 112 0.58 3.17 4.43
N TYR A 113 0.08 3.21 5.66
CA TYR A 113 0.26 2.16 6.64
C TYR A 113 -1.04 1.87 7.40
N ALA A 114 -1.37 0.58 7.54
CA ALA A 114 -2.48 0.12 8.36
C ALA A 114 -2.08 -1.15 9.11
N VAL A 115 -2.19 -1.14 10.44
CA VAL A 115 -2.10 -2.36 11.26
C VAL A 115 -3.38 -3.17 11.06
N GLN A 116 -3.24 -4.44 10.70
CA GLN A 116 -4.38 -5.31 10.42
C GLN A 116 -4.05 -6.76 10.79
N ASP A 117 -4.92 -7.42 11.56
CA ASP A 117 -4.78 -8.85 11.86
C ASP A 117 -5.05 -9.73 10.63
N LYS A 118 -5.94 -9.23 9.75
CA LYS A 118 -6.29 -9.84 8.48
C LYS A 118 -5.99 -8.85 7.37
N TYR A 119 -5.32 -9.34 6.35
CA TYR A 119 -4.97 -8.56 5.19
C TYR A 119 -6.21 -8.20 4.37
N ASP A 120 -6.56 -6.93 4.36
CA ASP A 120 -7.77 -6.41 3.71
C ASP A 120 -7.51 -4.99 3.19
N CYS A 121 -7.37 -4.87 1.86
CA CYS A 121 -7.14 -3.59 1.19
C CYS A 121 -8.26 -2.58 1.46
N GLN A 122 -9.52 -3.02 1.51
CA GLN A 122 -10.67 -2.15 1.76
C GLN A 122 -10.63 -1.60 3.19
N ALA A 123 -10.37 -2.46 4.17
CA ALA A 123 -10.26 -2.02 5.56
C ALA A 123 -9.10 -1.03 5.77
N ALA A 124 -8.00 -1.18 5.02
CA ALA A 124 -6.90 -0.23 5.05
C ALA A 124 -7.28 1.12 4.44
N VAL A 125 -7.93 1.11 3.27
CA VAL A 125 -8.45 2.32 2.61
C VAL A 125 -9.43 3.06 3.53
N ASP A 126 -10.36 2.35 4.17
CA ASP A 126 -11.32 2.96 5.09
C ASP A 126 -10.63 3.52 6.35
N TYR A 127 -9.61 2.83 6.86
CA TYR A 127 -8.78 3.35 7.96
C TYR A 127 -8.06 4.64 7.56
N TRP A 128 -7.46 4.72 6.37
CA TRP A 128 -6.80 5.94 5.90
C TRP A 128 -7.78 7.08 5.67
N LYS A 129 -8.94 6.82 5.07
CA LYS A 129 -9.99 7.83 4.82
C LYS A 129 -10.49 8.49 6.11
N LYS A 130 -10.51 7.76 7.24
CA LYS A 130 -10.89 8.34 8.55
C LYS A 130 -9.99 9.49 9.00
N ALA A 131 -8.74 9.58 8.53
CA ALA A 131 -7.88 10.72 8.84
C ALA A 131 -8.35 12.04 8.21
N PHE A 132 -9.33 12.02 7.29
CA PHE A 132 -9.92 13.24 6.75
C PHE A 132 -10.40 14.21 7.86
N THR A 133 -10.98 13.68 8.93
CA THR A 133 -11.50 14.50 10.05
C THR A 133 -10.41 15.18 10.87
N ASN A 134 -9.14 14.81 10.67
CA ASN A 134 -8.01 15.42 11.36
C ASN A 134 -7.55 16.72 10.68
N PHE A 135 -8.11 17.07 9.51
CA PHE A 135 -7.80 18.28 8.77
C PHE A 135 -8.95 19.29 8.85
N ASN A 136 -8.68 20.47 9.40
CA ASN A 136 -9.63 21.59 9.48
C ASN A 136 -9.57 22.43 8.20
N GLY A 137 -10.01 21.85 7.08
CA GLY A 137 -9.90 22.46 5.75
C GLY A 137 -8.68 21.96 4.98
N LEU A 138 -8.19 22.76 4.03
CA LEU A 138 -7.04 22.41 3.20
C LEU A 138 -5.83 22.05 4.09
N PRO A 139 -5.17 20.90 3.89
CA PRO A 139 -4.00 20.55 4.68
C PRO A 139 -2.92 21.64 4.61
N PRO A 140 -2.30 22.01 5.75
CA PRO A 140 -1.35 23.11 5.81
C PRO A 140 -0.05 22.77 5.07
N ALA A 141 0.87 23.73 4.97
CA ALA A 141 2.20 23.47 4.43
C ALA A 141 2.89 22.29 5.15
N TYR A 142 3.51 21.38 4.40
CA TYR A 142 4.13 20.19 4.96
C TYR A 142 5.35 20.52 5.83
N ASP A 143 5.33 19.97 7.04
CA ASP A 143 6.44 19.90 7.98
C ASP A 143 6.37 18.53 8.69
N SER A 144 7.37 17.69 8.46
CA SER A 144 7.46 16.34 9.03
C SER A 144 7.44 16.28 10.56
N THR A 145 7.71 17.41 11.22
CA THR A 145 7.81 17.50 12.69
C THR A 145 6.59 18.15 13.34
N ALA A 146 5.66 18.65 12.54
CA ALA A 146 4.48 19.36 13.03
C ALA A 146 3.17 18.61 12.73
N THR A 147 2.17 18.80 13.59
CA THR A 147 0.79 18.38 13.32
C THR A 147 0.27 19.07 12.04
N PRO A 148 -0.46 18.38 11.16
CA PRO A 148 -1.01 17.02 11.31
C PRO A 148 -0.07 15.88 10.84
N TYR A 149 1.15 16.19 10.38
CA TYR A 149 2.01 15.27 9.63
C TYR A 149 2.84 14.31 10.50
N THR A 150 2.82 14.47 11.82
CA THR A 150 3.38 13.50 12.77
C THR A 150 2.53 12.24 12.93
N SER A 151 1.29 12.23 12.41
CA SER A 151 0.40 11.07 12.40
C SER A 151 0.59 10.24 11.13
N ALA A 152 0.95 8.97 11.28
CA ALA A 152 1.05 8.03 10.17
C ALA A 152 -0.27 7.87 9.41
N GLN A 153 -1.41 7.93 10.10
CA GLN A 153 -2.73 7.84 9.45
C GLN A 153 -2.99 9.05 8.53
N ASN A 154 -2.55 10.24 8.94
CA ASN A 154 -2.70 11.46 8.14
C ASN A 154 -1.80 11.42 6.90
N ILE A 155 -0.57 10.92 7.04
CA ILE A 155 0.33 10.69 5.90
C ILE A 155 -0.25 9.63 4.95
N SER A 156 -0.85 8.57 5.50
CA SER A 156 -1.49 7.50 4.72
C SER A 156 -2.69 8.01 3.93
N PHE A 157 -3.50 8.90 4.51
CA PHE A 157 -4.57 9.60 3.80
C PHE A 157 -4.01 10.37 2.59
N ILE A 158 -2.91 11.09 2.77
CA ILE A 158 -2.30 11.87 1.69
C ILE A 158 -1.71 10.98 0.60
N SER A 159 -1.13 9.85 0.98
CA SER A 159 -0.67 8.81 0.04
C SER A 159 -1.83 8.25 -0.79
N LEU A 160 -2.93 7.84 -0.16
CA LEU A 160 -4.12 7.35 -0.87
C LEU A 160 -4.62 8.35 -1.91
N PHE A 161 -4.71 9.62 -1.54
CA PHE A 161 -5.10 10.71 -2.42
C PHE A 161 -3.91 11.44 -3.04
N ASN A 162 -2.80 10.76 -3.35
CA ASN A 162 -1.64 11.39 -3.99
C ASN A 162 -2.06 12.15 -5.28
N PRO A 163 -1.88 13.49 -5.34
CA PRO A 163 -2.41 14.33 -6.42
C PRO A 163 -1.48 14.44 -7.63
N LYS A 164 -0.34 13.75 -7.61
CA LYS A 164 0.64 13.81 -8.70
C LYS A 164 0.10 13.12 -9.96
N GLU A 165 0.61 13.56 -11.10
CA GLU A 165 0.29 12.95 -12.38
C GLU A 165 0.95 11.56 -12.49
N ASN A 166 0.28 10.65 -13.20
CA ASN A 166 0.72 9.27 -13.41
C ASN A 166 1.19 8.56 -12.12
N PRO A 167 0.40 8.60 -11.04
CA PRO A 167 0.86 8.07 -9.77
C PRO A 167 0.90 6.54 -9.83
N LYS A 168 1.91 5.95 -9.20
CA LYS A 168 2.07 4.49 -9.06
C LYS A 168 1.89 4.08 -7.61
N VAL A 169 1.57 2.82 -7.39
CA VAL A 169 1.52 2.21 -6.07
C VAL A 169 2.18 0.83 -6.08
N ASP A 170 2.87 0.52 -4.99
CA ASP A 170 3.23 -0.84 -4.63
C ASP A 170 2.90 -1.10 -3.17
N CYS A 171 2.37 -2.28 -2.88
CA CYS A 171 1.89 -2.66 -1.56
C CYS A 171 2.44 -4.01 -1.14
N ALA A 172 2.73 -4.17 0.14
CA ALA A 172 3.11 -5.44 0.73
C ALA A 172 2.52 -5.65 2.13
N HIS A 173 2.15 -6.89 2.40
CA HIS A 173 1.79 -7.39 3.72
C HIS A 173 3.03 -7.73 4.51
N PHE A 174 3.23 -7.04 5.63
CA PHE A 174 4.31 -7.33 6.57
C PHE A 174 3.80 -8.20 7.70
N THR A 175 4.62 -9.19 8.09
CA THR A 175 4.51 -9.88 9.38
C THR A 175 5.81 -9.67 10.13
N CYS A 176 5.68 -9.07 11.31
CA CYS A 176 6.77 -8.72 12.22
C CYS A 176 6.58 -9.49 13.53
N PRO A 177 7.27 -10.63 13.71
CA PRO A 177 7.10 -11.47 14.88
C PRO A 177 7.50 -10.77 16.19
N PRO A 178 7.08 -11.29 17.37
CA PRO A 178 7.58 -10.83 18.67
C PRO A 178 9.10 -10.72 18.70
N ALA A 179 9.66 -9.72 19.39
CA ALA A 179 11.09 -9.77 19.67
C ALA A 179 11.37 -11.05 20.47
N THR A 180 12.29 -11.88 20.00
CA THR A 180 12.86 -12.94 20.83
C THR A 180 13.58 -12.25 21.96
N GLY A 181 13.12 -12.47 23.20
CA GLY A 181 13.80 -11.95 24.37
C GLY A 181 15.24 -12.44 24.37
N ASP A 182 16.19 -11.51 24.22
CA ASP A 182 17.57 -11.79 24.61
C ASP A 182 17.50 -12.21 26.09
N GLY A 183 18.15 -13.32 26.45
CA GLY A 183 18.11 -13.94 27.77
C GLY A 183 18.76 -13.09 28.88
N GLY A 184 18.32 -11.85 29.05
CA GLY A 184 18.92 -10.84 29.90
C GLY A 184 17.86 -9.88 30.42
N ASN A 185 17.25 -10.26 31.54
CA ASN A 185 16.73 -9.40 32.60
C ASN A 185 15.92 -8.14 32.19
N GLY A 186 14.60 -8.30 32.16
CA GLY A 186 13.66 -7.27 32.63
C GLY A 186 13.17 -6.25 31.59
N ARG A 187 12.06 -6.59 30.93
CA ARG A 187 10.90 -5.70 30.72
C ARG A 187 9.68 -6.56 30.40
N SER A 188 8.73 -6.58 31.34
CA SER A 188 7.47 -7.30 31.21
C SER A 188 6.56 -6.64 30.19
N GLY A 189 6.39 -7.29 29.06
CA GLY A 189 5.33 -7.06 28.08
C GLY A 189 5.50 -8.12 27.00
N GLU A 190 4.54 -9.02 26.84
CA GLU A 190 4.52 -9.90 25.66
C GLU A 190 4.44 -9.01 24.42
N GLU A 191 5.55 -8.82 23.71
CA GLU A 191 5.49 -8.26 22.37
C GLU A 191 4.67 -9.21 21.51
N LYS A 192 3.59 -8.71 20.92
CA LYS A 192 2.75 -9.51 20.02
C LYS A 192 3.29 -9.42 18.59
N GLU A 193 2.97 -10.43 17.81
CA GLU A 193 3.14 -10.38 16.35
C GLU A 193 2.38 -9.17 15.81
N LEU A 194 3.06 -8.35 15.01
CA LEU A 194 2.48 -7.21 14.32
C LEU A 194 2.28 -7.56 12.85
N LYS A 195 1.08 -7.38 12.35
CA LYS A 195 0.73 -7.49 10.93
C LYS A 195 0.26 -6.16 10.39
N ALA A 196 0.74 -5.81 9.21
CA ALA A 196 0.39 -4.54 8.60
C ALA A 196 0.39 -4.61 7.08
N LEU A 197 -0.43 -3.76 6.48
CA LEU A 197 -0.30 -3.38 5.08
C LEU A 197 0.56 -2.12 5.02
N LEU A 198 1.61 -2.16 4.21
CA LEU A 198 2.40 -1.00 3.82
C LEU A 198 2.29 -0.80 2.32
N CYS A 199 1.91 0.39 1.89
CA CYS A 199 1.93 0.79 0.50
C CYS A 199 2.84 2.00 0.32
N ILE A 200 3.51 2.10 -0.82
CA ILE A 200 4.15 3.33 -1.26
C ILE A 200 3.44 3.85 -2.49
N THR A 201 3.10 5.13 -2.49
CA THR A 201 2.64 5.84 -3.69
C THR A 201 3.72 6.77 -4.19
N THR A 202 4.04 6.70 -5.48
CA THR A 202 5.03 7.56 -6.14
C THR A 202 4.38 8.38 -7.24
N PRO A 203 4.90 9.58 -7.55
CA PRO A 203 6.04 10.25 -6.90
C PRO A 203 5.68 10.89 -5.54
N GLN A 204 6.70 11.31 -4.80
CA GLN A 204 6.57 12.08 -3.56
C GLN A 204 5.65 13.30 -3.73
N ALA A 205 4.61 13.41 -2.89
CA ALA A 205 3.69 14.55 -2.91
C ALA A 205 3.82 15.49 -1.71
N LEU A 206 4.64 15.14 -0.71
CA LEU A 206 4.94 16.00 0.43
C LEU A 206 6.24 16.77 0.18
N THR A 207 6.11 18.06 -0.10
CA THR A 207 7.24 18.98 -0.28
C THR A 207 7.29 19.94 0.89
N ALA A 208 8.43 20.03 1.58
CA ALA A 208 8.57 20.90 2.76
C ALA A 208 8.16 22.35 2.44
N GLY A 209 7.33 22.93 3.32
CA GLY A 209 6.82 24.29 3.17
C GLY A 209 5.71 24.47 2.12
N GLN A 210 5.21 23.39 1.49
CA GLN A 210 4.12 23.46 0.51
C GLN A 210 2.93 22.61 0.96
N PRO A 211 1.67 23.05 0.73
CA PRO A 211 0.52 22.20 0.98
C PRO A 211 0.51 21.03 -0.03
N PRO A 212 0.06 19.83 0.38
CA PRO A 212 0.00 18.68 -0.51
C PRO A 212 -1.02 18.84 -1.64
N TYR A 213 -2.02 19.70 -1.44
CA TYR A 213 -3.14 19.90 -2.36
C TYR A 213 -3.34 21.36 -2.73
N THR A 214 -3.90 21.58 -3.90
CA THR A 214 -4.62 22.83 -4.23
C THR A 214 -6.00 22.82 -3.58
N GLN A 215 -6.62 24.00 -3.48
CA GLN A 215 -7.99 24.12 -2.95
C GLN A 215 -9.00 23.30 -3.76
N ASP A 216 -8.87 23.27 -5.09
CA ASP A 216 -9.79 22.53 -5.96
C ASP A 216 -9.65 21.02 -5.79
N GLN A 217 -8.42 20.51 -5.67
CA GLN A 217 -8.18 19.09 -5.36
C GLN A 217 -8.79 18.73 -4.00
N TRP A 218 -8.59 19.57 -2.99
CA TRP A 218 -9.16 19.34 -1.66
C TRP A 218 -10.69 19.36 -1.67
N ASN A 219 -11.32 20.28 -2.41
CA ASN A 219 -12.77 20.33 -2.52
C ASN A 219 -13.35 19.05 -3.15
N LYS A 220 -12.67 18.48 -4.15
CA LYS A 220 -13.06 17.19 -4.74
C LYS A 220 -12.90 16.03 -3.77
N ILE A 221 -11.78 15.97 -3.03
CA ILE A 221 -11.55 14.97 -1.99
C ILE A 221 -12.62 15.06 -0.89
N ASN A 222 -12.90 16.28 -0.40
CA ASN A 222 -13.96 16.53 0.58
C ASN A 222 -15.32 16.05 0.07
N THR A 223 -15.63 16.34 -1.20
CA THR A 223 -16.86 15.84 -1.83
C THR A 223 -16.89 14.33 -1.85
N ALA A 224 -15.84 13.68 -2.34
CA ALA A 224 -15.73 12.22 -2.44
C ALA A 224 -15.89 11.49 -1.09
N ILE A 225 -15.27 12.03 -0.04
CA ILE A 225 -15.36 11.46 1.31
C ILE A 225 -16.79 11.58 1.87
N ASN A 226 -17.44 12.73 1.69
CA ASN A 226 -18.77 12.98 2.24
C ASN A 226 -19.91 12.48 1.34
N SER A 227 -19.65 12.24 0.05
CA SER A 227 -20.63 11.72 -0.91
C SER A 227 -20.78 10.20 -0.88
N GLY A 228 -20.04 9.50 0.00
CA GLY A 228 -20.05 8.04 0.18
C GLY A 228 -21.39 7.43 0.65
N SER A 229 -22.52 8.09 0.41
CA SER A 229 -23.88 7.58 0.62
C SER A 229 -24.86 7.93 -0.51
N ALA A 230 -24.40 8.48 -1.63
CA ALA A 230 -25.23 8.69 -2.81
C ALA A 230 -24.75 7.77 -3.94
N ALA A 231 -25.58 6.79 -4.31
CA ALA A 231 -25.42 6.02 -5.53
C ALA A 231 -25.21 6.99 -6.70
N ILE A 232 -24.03 6.96 -7.33
CA ILE A 232 -23.73 7.81 -8.48
C ILE A 232 -24.60 7.33 -9.65
N PRO A 233 -25.49 8.18 -10.20
CA PRO A 233 -26.16 7.86 -11.45
C PRO A 233 -25.10 7.82 -12.55
N THR A 234 -24.99 6.68 -13.22
CA THR A 234 -24.12 6.50 -14.38
C THR A 234 -24.58 7.43 -15.51
N LEU A 235 -24.01 8.63 -15.59
CA LEU A 235 -24.19 9.52 -16.74
C LEU A 235 -22.95 9.46 -17.62
N PHE A 236 -22.78 8.34 -18.32
CA PHE A 236 -22.09 8.34 -19.60
C PHE A 236 -23.15 8.47 -20.69
N ALA A 237 -23.46 9.71 -21.07
CA ALA A 237 -24.25 9.99 -22.26
C ALA A 237 -23.81 11.34 -22.87
N VAL A 238 -22.83 11.30 -23.77
CA VAL A 238 -22.71 12.30 -24.85
C VAL A 238 -22.20 11.60 -26.11
N GLY A 239 -23.01 11.63 -27.17
CA GLY A 239 -22.66 11.15 -28.50
C GLY A 239 -23.86 11.09 -29.44
N ALA A 240 -24.51 12.23 -29.69
CA ALA A 240 -25.55 12.37 -30.72
C ALA A 240 -24.91 12.65 -32.09
N ALA A 241 -25.32 11.91 -33.12
CA ALA A 241 -25.45 12.43 -34.49
C ALA A 241 -26.29 11.46 -35.34
N ALA A 242 -27.51 11.87 -35.68
CA ALA A 242 -28.35 11.25 -36.68
C ALA A 242 -28.32 12.10 -37.97
N VAL A 243 -27.86 11.55 -39.09
CA VAL A 243 -28.14 11.90 -40.50
C VAL A 243 -27.65 10.69 -41.33
N ALA A 244 -28.30 10.07 -42.31
CA ALA A 244 -29.48 10.36 -43.12
C ALA A 244 -30.10 9.03 -43.58
N ALA A 245 -31.43 8.98 -43.65
CA ALA A 245 -32.15 8.05 -44.51
C ALA A 245 -32.36 8.72 -45.86
N LEU A 246 -31.80 8.14 -46.92
CA LEU A 246 -32.25 8.24 -48.31
C LEU A 246 -31.50 7.12 -49.04
N PHE A 247 -32.21 6.04 -49.40
CA PHE A 247 -32.15 5.33 -50.69
C PHE A 247 -32.81 3.95 -50.58
N LEU A 248 -33.84 3.78 -51.43
CA LEU A 248 -34.58 2.57 -51.85
C LEU A 248 -35.79 2.15 -51.00
#